data_AF-A0A0J0YCD8-F1
#
_entry.id   AF-A0A0J0YCD8-F1
#
_cell.length_a   1.000
_cell.length_b   1.000
_cell.length_c   1.000
_cell.angle_alpha   90.00
_cell.angle_beta   90.00
_cell.angle_gamma   90.00
#
_symmetry.space_group_name_H-M   'P 1'
#
loop_
_entity.id
_entity.type
_entity.pdbx_description
1 polymer ?
#
loop_
_entity_poly.entity_id
_entity_poly.type
_entity_poly.pdbx_seq_one_letter_code
_entity_poly.pdbx_strand_id
1 'polypeptide(L)'
;MNALPALAITQGDPAGIGPEIVAKAFRDAPQVLRGCFVVGDLPTMRRAASCIMRPGQPSLPVARLDAHRAPVDLADIPPRCLPVWQLPELEGVAPAPWGRVSAEAGRAAAACVVWAARAALRGEVAALVTAPLHKEALAAAGVHHPGHTELLQAEAALHAGVSLQQMPVRMMLANDELRTVLVSIHVALRDAITAVTQDSVLQTLRITHAALSRSLGRAPRIGVAGLNPHAGEGGLFGREELEIIAPAVTQARSEGIDAHGPFAPDTIFMRARSTPQRAGEFDVVLAMYHDQGLIPVKYLGVDKGVNVTLGLPLVRTSPDHGTAFDIAGQGTADAESLIEAVRMARQLARPRTSP
;
A
#
# COMPACT_ATOMS: atom_id res chain seq x y z
N MET A 1 14.81 21.54 -14.19
CA MET A 1 14.64 20.16 -13.69
C MET A 1 13.39 20.17 -12.83
N ASN A 2 12.30 19.52 -13.25
CA ASN A 2 11.10 19.45 -12.40
C ASN A 2 11.46 18.66 -11.14
N ALA A 3 11.29 19.27 -9.97
CA ALA A 3 11.51 18.60 -8.69
C ALA A 3 10.64 17.33 -8.62
N LEU A 4 11.19 16.23 -8.12
CA LEU A 4 10.43 15.01 -7.88
C LEU A 4 9.30 15.35 -6.90
N PRO A 5 8.03 15.03 -7.20
CA PRO A 5 6.94 15.33 -6.29
C PRO A 5 7.14 14.52 -4.99
N ALA A 6 6.93 15.18 -3.85
CA ALA A 6 7.29 14.67 -2.53
C ALA A 6 6.47 13.44 -2.16
N LEU A 7 7.09 12.47 -1.47
CA LEU A 7 6.40 11.31 -0.90
C LEU A 7 6.40 11.39 0.62
N ALA A 8 5.21 11.26 1.23
CA ALA A 8 5.07 11.17 2.68
C ALA A 8 5.21 9.72 3.13
N ILE A 9 6.07 9.45 4.10
CA ILE A 9 6.21 8.15 4.75
C ILE A 9 5.67 8.27 6.17
N THR A 10 4.66 7.50 6.57
CA THR A 10 4.22 7.52 7.98
C THR A 10 5.18 6.69 8.82
N GLN A 11 5.50 7.15 10.04
CA GLN A 11 6.42 6.43 10.92
C GLN A 11 5.91 5.04 11.36
N GLY A 12 4.60 4.79 11.26
CA GLY A 12 3.96 3.57 11.75
C GLY A 12 3.71 3.62 13.26
N ASP A 13 3.63 2.46 13.90
CA ASP A 13 3.56 2.33 15.35
C ASP A 13 4.93 2.62 16.00
N PRO A 14 5.05 3.64 16.87
CA PRO A 14 6.30 3.97 17.57
C PRO A 14 6.92 2.83 18.40
N ALA A 15 6.13 1.86 18.84
CA ALA A 15 6.57 0.70 19.61
C ALA A 15 6.94 -0.50 18.73
N GLY A 16 6.64 -0.47 17.42
CA GLY A 16 6.98 -1.53 16.47
C GLY A 16 8.24 -1.26 15.66
N ILE A 17 8.47 -2.08 14.63
CA ILE A 17 9.61 -1.94 13.71
C ILE A 17 9.47 -0.79 12.69
N GLY A 18 8.30 -0.15 12.58
CA GLY A 18 8.02 0.89 11.58
C GLY A 18 9.09 2.00 11.55
N PRO A 19 9.37 2.66 12.68
CA PRO A 19 10.44 3.67 12.74
C PRO A 19 11.81 3.11 12.35
N GLU A 20 12.13 1.88 12.75
CA GLU A 20 13.41 1.22 12.48
C GLU A 20 13.62 0.98 10.97
N ILE A 21 12.64 0.40 10.28
CA ILE A 21 12.73 0.13 8.84
C ILE A 21 12.76 1.41 8.03
N VAL A 22 12.06 2.46 8.46
CA VAL A 22 12.12 3.79 7.84
C VAL A 22 13.52 4.37 7.96
N ALA A 23 14.12 4.31 9.16
CA ALA A 23 15.50 4.75 9.37
C ALA A 23 16.50 3.96 8.50
N LYS A 24 16.37 2.63 8.42
CA LYS A 24 17.20 1.79 7.55
C LYS A 24 17.04 2.14 6.08
N ALA A 25 15.82 2.38 5.61
CA ALA A 25 15.55 2.75 4.22
C ALA A 25 16.29 4.04 3.82
N PHE A 26 16.27 5.09 4.67
CA PHE A 26 17.04 6.32 4.43
C PHE A 26 18.56 6.09 4.52
N ARG A 27 19.03 5.16 5.34
CA ARG A 27 20.46 4.81 5.48
C ARG A 27 20.99 4.03 4.27
N ASP A 28 20.26 3.00 3.86
CA ASP A 28 20.74 1.95 2.95
C ASP A 28 20.33 2.20 1.50
N ALA A 29 19.21 2.90 1.25
CA ALA A 29 18.72 3.21 -0.08
C ALA A 29 18.50 4.73 -0.32
N PRO A 30 19.46 5.61 0.02
CA PRO A 30 19.27 7.07 -0.02
C PRO A 30 18.84 7.60 -1.40
N GLN A 31 19.19 6.91 -2.49
CA GLN A 31 18.76 7.28 -3.84
C GLN A 31 17.27 7.01 -4.10
N VAL A 32 16.70 5.94 -3.53
CA VAL A 32 15.27 5.61 -3.63
C VAL A 32 14.45 6.59 -2.78
N LEU A 33 14.99 6.97 -1.62
CA LEU A 33 14.33 7.82 -0.63
C LEU A 33 14.47 9.33 -0.92
N ARG A 34 15.14 9.71 -2.01
CA ARG A 34 15.35 11.12 -2.39
C ARG A 34 14.02 11.85 -2.65
N GLY A 35 13.67 12.86 -1.87
CA GLY A 35 12.36 13.53 -1.96
C GLY A 35 11.23 12.81 -1.22
N CYS A 36 11.59 11.88 -0.32
CA CYS A 36 10.69 11.37 0.70
C CYS A 36 10.91 12.12 2.02
N PHE A 37 9.87 12.19 2.85
CA PHE A 37 9.97 12.65 4.23
C PHE A 37 9.09 11.82 5.15
N VAL A 38 9.40 11.83 6.44
CA VAL A 38 8.67 11.06 7.45
C VAL A 38 7.67 11.95 8.16
N VAL A 39 6.41 11.58 8.17
CA VAL A 39 5.37 12.16 9.03
C VAL A 39 5.41 11.38 10.34
N GLY A 40 5.76 12.07 11.42
CA GLY A 40 6.04 11.37 12.67
C GLY A 40 6.45 12.26 13.83
N ASP A 41 7.09 11.61 14.78
CA ASP A 41 7.62 12.21 15.99
C ASP A 41 9.16 12.13 16.00
N LEU A 42 9.80 13.26 16.28
CA LEU A 42 11.25 13.42 16.19
C LEU A 42 12.01 12.59 17.24
N PRO A 43 11.62 12.58 18.53
CA PRO A 43 12.13 11.60 19.50
C PRO A 43 12.02 10.14 19.03
N THR A 44 10.88 9.74 18.47
CA THR A 44 10.67 8.38 17.95
C THR A 44 11.65 8.05 16.82
N MET A 45 11.78 8.94 15.83
CA MET A 45 12.68 8.73 14.69
C MET A 45 14.17 8.82 15.08
N ARG A 46 14.54 9.65 16.05
CA ARG A 46 15.90 9.68 16.62
C ARG A 46 16.22 8.38 17.36
N ARG A 47 15.28 7.85 18.13
CA ARG A 47 15.44 6.55 18.82
C ARG A 47 15.67 5.43 17.80
N ALA A 48 14.93 5.44 16.69
CA ALA A 48 15.11 4.50 15.59
C ALA A 48 16.46 4.64 14.88
N ALA A 49 16.91 5.87 14.61
CA ALA A 49 18.23 6.12 14.04
C ALA A 49 19.37 5.58 14.93
N SER A 50 19.21 5.64 16.25
CA SER A 50 20.17 5.08 17.21
C SER A 50 20.18 3.56 17.23
N CYS A 51 19.03 2.88 17.14
CA CYS A 51 18.98 1.41 17.20
C CYS A 51 19.60 0.73 15.97
N ILE A 52 19.75 1.44 14.86
CA ILE A 52 20.31 0.91 13.61
C ILE A 52 21.79 1.23 13.44
N MET A 53 22.46 1.76 14.46
CA MET A 53 23.90 2.06 14.37
C MET A 53 24.72 0.79 14.11
N ARG A 54 25.75 0.92 13.28
CA ARG A 54 26.72 -0.16 12.99
C ARG A 54 28.12 0.31 13.38
N PRO A 55 28.95 -0.54 14.01
CA PRO A 55 30.34 -0.20 14.32
C PRO A 55 31.09 0.29 13.07
N GLY A 56 31.83 1.40 13.21
CA GLY A 56 32.59 1.99 12.12
C GLY A 56 31.78 2.74 11.06
N GLN A 57 30.45 2.88 11.23
CA GLN A 57 29.61 3.68 10.33
C GLN A 57 29.12 4.96 11.00
N PRO A 58 29.04 6.09 10.26
CA PRO A 58 28.45 7.31 10.80
C PRO A 58 26.96 7.11 11.07
N SER A 59 26.48 7.70 12.16
CA SER A 59 25.06 7.72 12.53
C SER A 59 24.21 8.34 11.41
N LEU A 60 22.91 8.03 11.40
CA LEU A 60 21.95 8.62 10.47
C LEU A 60 21.49 9.98 11.02
N PRO A 61 21.79 11.12 10.37
CA PRO A 61 21.28 12.41 10.79
C PRO A 61 19.76 12.48 10.64
N VAL A 62 19.09 12.98 11.66
CA VAL A 62 17.63 13.20 11.66
C VAL A 62 17.35 14.70 11.66
N ALA A 63 16.81 15.21 10.55
CA ALA A 63 16.48 16.61 10.37
C ALA A 63 15.00 16.86 10.71
N ARG A 64 14.71 17.93 11.47
CA ARG A 64 13.34 18.41 11.64
C ARG A 64 12.99 19.31 10.46
N LEU A 65 11.88 19.03 9.80
CA LEU A 65 11.27 19.92 8.81
C LEU A 65 10.39 20.94 9.53
N ASP A 66 10.34 22.16 9.01
CA ASP A 66 9.46 23.21 9.51
C ASP A 66 8.02 22.94 9.02
N ALA A 67 7.12 22.62 9.95
CA ALA A 67 5.74 22.27 9.66
C ALA A 67 4.91 23.44 9.08
N HIS A 68 5.46 24.66 9.05
CA HIS A 68 4.78 25.86 8.57
C HIS A 68 5.12 26.26 7.13
N ARG A 69 6.03 25.53 6.46
CA ARG A 69 6.40 25.79 5.06
C ARG A 69 5.83 24.72 4.14
N ALA A 70 4.69 25.04 3.51
CA ALA A 70 4.16 24.30 2.36
C ALA A 70 4.46 25.08 1.05
N PRO A 71 4.84 24.39 -0.05
CA PRO A 71 5.07 22.95 -0.17
C PRO A 71 6.30 22.50 0.63
N VAL A 72 6.34 21.22 1.00
CA VAL A 72 7.48 20.63 1.71
C VAL A 72 8.73 20.74 0.82
N ASP A 73 9.68 21.59 1.20
CA ASP A 73 10.93 21.74 0.48
C ASP A 73 11.94 20.67 0.95
N LEU A 74 12.34 19.83 0.01
CA LEU A 74 13.28 18.73 0.22
C LEU A 74 14.57 18.90 -0.62
N ALA A 75 14.73 20.03 -1.32
CA ALA A 75 15.84 20.23 -2.24
C ALA A 75 17.21 20.19 -1.54
N ASP A 76 17.26 20.71 -0.30
CA ASP A 76 18.49 20.85 0.48
C ASP A 76 18.72 19.70 1.46
N ILE A 77 17.89 18.64 1.44
CA ILE A 77 18.10 17.47 2.31
C ILE A 77 19.23 16.62 1.72
N PRO A 78 20.36 16.44 2.43
CA PRO A 78 21.47 15.67 1.91
C PRO A 78 21.10 14.17 1.83
N PRO A 79 21.73 13.40 0.92
CA PRO A 79 21.60 11.95 0.92
C PRO A 79 21.92 11.36 2.30
N ARG A 80 21.27 10.25 2.65
CA ARG A 80 21.49 9.57 3.95
C ARG A 80 21.18 10.48 5.14
N CYS A 81 20.16 11.33 5.03
CA CYS A 81 19.52 12.07 6.10
C CYS A 81 18.04 11.71 6.15
N LEU A 82 17.48 11.64 7.36
CA LEU A 82 16.07 11.34 7.60
C LEU A 82 15.31 12.64 7.94
N PRO A 83 14.60 13.25 6.99
CA PRO A 83 13.79 14.43 7.25
C PRO A 83 12.46 14.02 7.90
N VAL A 84 12.14 14.65 9.05
CA VAL A 84 10.94 14.40 9.85
C VAL A 84 10.07 15.65 9.87
N TRP A 85 8.87 15.51 9.34
CA TRP A 85 7.76 16.41 9.60
C TRP A 85 7.16 16.09 10.97
N GLN A 86 7.59 16.84 12.00
CA GLN A 86 7.06 16.71 13.35
C GLN A 86 5.61 17.17 13.38
N LEU A 87 4.70 16.27 13.79
CA LEU A 87 3.33 16.68 14.08
C LEU A 87 3.26 17.44 15.40
N PRO A 88 2.61 18.63 15.45
CA PRO A 88 2.49 19.42 16.67
C PRO A 88 1.83 18.66 17.83
N GLU A 89 0.82 17.83 17.54
CA GLU A 89 0.10 17.03 18.54
C GLU A 89 0.94 15.90 19.19
N LEU A 90 2.11 15.58 18.61
CA LEU A 90 3.04 14.60 19.15
C LEU A 90 4.22 15.25 19.90
N GLU A 91 4.32 16.58 19.89
CA GLU A 91 5.45 17.29 20.49
C GLU A 91 5.45 17.15 22.02
N GLY A 92 6.62 16.85 22.58
CA GLY A 92 6.79 16.66 24.02
C GLY A 92 6.33 15.29 24.56
N VAL A 93 5.84 14.39 23.70
CA VAL A 93 5.45 13.03 24.08
C VAL A 93 6.67 12.12 24.04
N ALA A 94 6.91 11.37 25.12
CA ALA A 94 7.98 10.37 25.14
C ALA A 94 7.59 9.16 24.27
N PRO A 95 8.51 8.59 23.47
CA PRO A 95 8.22 7.42 22.66
C PRO A 95 7.80 6.21 23.50
N ALA A 96 6.71 5.54 23.12
CA ALA A 96 6.22 4.34 23.78
C ALA A 96 7.30 3.24 23.86
N PRO A 97 7.32 2.38 24.91
CA PRO A 97 8.28 1.28 25.00
C PRO A 97 8.18 0.33 23.80
N TRP A 98 9.32 -0.17 23.33
CA TRP A 98 9.36 -1.15 22.24
C TRP A 98 8.58 -2.42 22.58
N GLY A 99 7.92 -2.98 21.58
CA GLY A 99 7.27 -4.29 21.64
C GLY A 99 6.02 -4.35 22.53
N ARG A 100 5.48 -3.20 22.97
CA ARG A 100 4.32 -3.14 23.85
C ARG A 100 3.18 -2.37 23.22
N VAL A 101 1.97 -2.90 23.34
CA VAL A 101 0.74 -2.18 23.00
C VAL A 101 0.65 -0.92 23.87
N SER A 102 0.43 0.23 23.23
CA SER A 102 0.30 1.53 23.90
C SER A 102 -0.74 2.38 23.18
N ALA A 103 -1.62 3.04 23.95
CA ALA A 103 -2.60 3.97 23.43
C ALA A 103 -1.93 5.19 22.79
N GLU A 104 -0.81 5.65 23.35
CA GLU A 104 -0.01 6.75 22.82
C GLU A 104 0.60 6.36 21.46
N ALA A 105 1.11 5.14 21.34
CA ALA A 105 1.64 4.61 20.08
C ALA A 105 0.57 4.54 18.98
N GLY A 106 -0.62 4.02 19.33
CA GLY A 106 -1.76 3.99 18.42
C GLY A 106 -2.22 5.39 18.00
N ARG A 107 -2.28 6.34 18.94
CA ARG A 107 -2.65 7.73 18.66
C ARG A 107 -1.66 8.39 17.71
N ALA A 108 -0.36 8.21 17.95
CA ALA A 108 0.69 8.72 17.09
C ALA A 108 0.65 8.13 15.67
N ALA A 109 0.46 6.82 15.55
CA ALA A 109 0.35 6.16 14.25
C ALA A 109 -0.86 6.68 13.46
N ALA A 110 -2.03 6.79 14.11
CA ALA A 110 -3.24 7.30 13.49
C ALA A 110 -3.09 8.76 13.01
N ALA A 111 -2.53 9.63 13.86
CA ALA A 111 -2.27 11.03 13.53
C ALA A 111 -1.41 11.18 12.27
N CYS A 112 -0.34 10.37 12.15
CA CYS A 112 0.54 10.37 10.99
C CYS A 112 -0.19 9.94 9.70
N VAL A 113 -1.02 8.90 9.79
CA VAL A 113 -1.82 8.41 8.66
C VAL A 113 -2.84 9.46 8.22
N VAL A 114 -3.58 10.06 9.17
CA VAL A 114 -4.57 11.09 8.88
C VAL A 114 -3.93 12.31 8.22
N TRP A 115 -2.80 12.79 8.76
CA TRP A 115 -2.09 13.92 8.17
C TRP A 115 -1.63 13.61 6.74
N ALA A 116 -0.98 12.46 6.54
CA ALA A 116 -0.44 12.08 5.23
C ALA A 116 -1.55 11.87 4.18
N ALA A 117 -2.68 11.28 4.59
CA ALA A 117 -3.86 11.13 3.74
C ALA A 117 -4.37 12.49 3.29
N ARG A 118 -4.59 13.42 4.24
CA ARG A 118 -5.10 14.76 3.94
C ARG A 118 -4.15 15.56 3.05
N ALA A 119 -2.84 15.46 3.26
CA ALA A 119 -1.84 16.09 2.40
C ALA A 119 -1.90 15.53 0.96
N ALA A 120 -2.03 14.21 0.81
CA ALA A 120 -2.16 13.56 -0.50
C ALA A 120 -3.47 13.96 -1.22
N LEU A 121 -4.58 14.02 -0.48
CA LEU A 121 -5.89 14.44 -1.01
C LEU A 121 -5.89 15.90 -1.47
N ARG A 122 -5.10 16.77 -0.82
CA ARG A 122 -4.89 18.15 -1.27
C ARG A 122 -3.84 18.30 -2.38
N GLY A 123 -3.21 17.20 -2.81
CA GLY A 123 -2.16 17.22 -3.83
C GLY A 123 -0.82 17.81 -3.36
N GLU A 124 -0.62 17.97 -2.05
CA GLU A 124 0.63 18.49 -1.46
C GLU A 124 1.77 17.46 -1.49
N VAL A 125 1.42 16.18 -1.57
CA VAL A 125 2.34 15.06 -1.79
C VAL A 125 1.82 14.16 -2.90
N ALA A 126 2.74 13.52 -3.64
CA ALA A 126 2.41 12.67 -4.78
C ALA A 126 1.80 11.32 -4.36
N ALA A 127 2.27 10.78 -3.23
CA ALA A 127 1.76 9.54 -2.64
C ALA A 127 2.12 9.47 -1.16
N LEU A 128 1.43 8.59 -0.44
CA LEU A 128 1.82 8.17 0.90
C LEU A 128 2.32 6.72 0.91
N VAL A 129 3.34 6.46 1.72
CA VAL A 129 3.86 5.14 2.03
C VAL A 129 3.69 4.91 3.52
N THR A 130 2.97 3.87 3.92
CA THR A 130 2.68 3.66 5.34
C THR A 130 3.60 2.61 5.94
N ALA A 131 4.33 2.93 7.00
CA ALA A 131 4.97 1.88 7.81
C ALA A 131 3.93 1.14 8.68
N PRO A 132 4.23 -0.08 9.16
CA PRO A 132 3.26 -0.90 9.90
C PRO A 132 2.71 -0.23 11.16
N LEU A 133 1.42 -0.43 11.44
CA LEU A 133 0.76 -0.02 12.68
C LEU A 133 0.07 -1.20 13.38
N HIS A 134 -0.21 -1.06 14.68
CA HIS A 134 -0.82 -2.13 15.48
C HIS A 134 -2.30 -1.89 15.76
N LYS A 135 -3.16 -2.86 15.42
CA LYS A 135 -4.63 -2.74 15.56
C LYS A 135 -5.07 -2.57 17.01
N GLU A 136 -4.47 -3.31 17.94
CA GLU A 136 -4.82 -3.18 19.36
C GLU A 136 -4.34 -1.85 19.95
N ALA A 137 -3.25 -1.28 19.43
CA ALA A 137 -2.77 0.03 19.85
C ALA A 137 -3.75 1.13 19.37
N LEU A 138 -4.25 1.02 18.13
CA LEU A 138 -5.31 1.89 17.63
C LEU A 138 -6.58 1.81 18.51
N ALA A 139 -7.01 0.59 18.83
CA ALA A 139 -8.17 0.38 19.69
C ALA A 139 -7.96 0.99 21.10
N ALA A 140 -6.80 0.76 21.70
CA ALA A 140 -6.43 1.34 23.00
C ALA A 140 -6.38 2.89 22.96
N ALA A 141 -6.06 3.48 21.81
CA ALA A 141 -6.08 4.92 21.59
C ALA A 141 -7.49 5.51 21.43
N GLY A 142 -8.52 4.67 21.31
CA GLY A 142 -9.89 5.05 21.00
C GLY A 142 -10.12 5.33 19.50
N VAL A 143 -9.24 4.86 18.62
CA VAL A 143 -9.40 5.03 17.17
C VAL A 143 -10.42 4.02 16.67
N HIS A 144 -11.50 4.51 16.07
CA HIS A 144 -12.65 3.68 15.64
C HIS A 144 -12.41 2.88 14.35
N HIS A 145 -11.25 3.06 13.71
CA HIS A 145 -10.89 2.37 12.48
C HIS A 145 -9.86 1.26 12.77
N PRO A 146 -10.08 0.03 12.27
CA PRO A 146 -9.26 -1.13 12.63
C PRO A 146 -7.87 -1.13 11.98
N GLY A 147 -7.60 -0.26 11.01
CA GLY A 147 -6.33 -0.26 10.30
C GLY A 147 -6.18 0.88 9.28
N HIS A 148 -5.09 0.80 8.52
CA HIS A 148 -4.76 1.78 7.49
C HIS A 148 -5.86 1.96 6.46
N THR A 149 -6.35 0.87 5.88
CA THR A 149 -7.30 0.92 4.77
C THR A 149 -8.57 1.66 5.16
N GLU A 150 -9.12 1.35 6.33
CA GLU A 150 -10.36 1.95 6.83
C GLU A 150 -10.16 3.42 7.25
N LEU A 151 -9.02 3.77 7.85
CA LEU A 151 -8.65 5.16 8.14
C LEU A 151 -8.58 5.99 6.86
N LEU A 152 -7.87 5.48 5.85
CA LEU A 152 -7.67 6.18 4.58
C LEU A 152 -8.98 6.32 3.79
N GLN A 153 -9.82 5.28 3.81
CA GLN A 153 -11.15 5.32 3.21
C GLN A 153 -12.02 6.38 3.86
N ALA A 154 -12.00 6.51 5.19
CA ALA A 154 -12.77 7.51 5.91
C ALA A 154 -12.32 8.94 5.57
N GLU A 155 -11.02 9.20 5.56
CA GLU A 155 -10.47 10.50 5.17
C GLU A 155 -10.78 10.86 3.70
N ALA A 156 -10.70 9.88 2.80
CA ALA A 156 -11.05 10.08 1.39
C ALA A 156 -12.55 10.35 1.19
N ALA A 157 -13.42 9.59 1.87
CA ALA A 157 -14.86 9.78 1.78
C ALA A 157 -15.27 11.15 2.32
N LEU A 158 -14.70 11.56 3.47
CA LEU A 158 -14.91 12.88 4.04
C LEU A 158 -14.46 13.99 3.09
N HIS A 159 -13.27 13.86 2.49
CA HIS A 159 -12.76 14.84 1.53
C HIS A 159 -13.64 14.96 0.28
N ALA A 160 -14.16 13.84 -0.22
CA ALA A 160 -15.04 13.82 -1.39
C ALA A 160 -16.51 14.20 -1.07
N GLY A 161 -16.88 14.33 0.20
CA GLY A 161 -18.27 14.60 0.60
C GLY A 161 -19.24 13.45 0.32
N VAL A 162 -18.77 12.20 0.39
CA VAL A 162 -19.56 10.99 0.11
C VAL A 162 -19.60 10.05 1.31
N SER A 163 -20.54 9.11 1.34
CA SER A 163 -20.55 8.07 2.38
C SER A 163 -19.40 7.08 2.22
N LEU A 164 -19.05 6.36 3.30
CA LEU A 164 -18.04 5.30 3.25
C LEU A 164 -18.39 4.22 2.21
N GLN A 165 -19.67 3.88 2.07
CA GLN A 165 -20.15 2.89 1.11
C GLN A 165 -19.94 3.34 -0.34
N GLN A 166 -19.93 4.66 -0.58
CA GLN A 166 -19.66 5.26 -1.89
C GLN A 166 -18.15 5.41 -2.18
N MET A 167 -17.27 5.03 -1.25
CA MET A 167 -15.82 5.03 -1.42
C MET A 167 -15.26 3.58 -1.32
N PRO A 168 -15.69 2.63 -2.17
CA PRO A 168 -15.20 1.27 -2.10
C PRO A 168 -13.71 1.21 -2.44
N VAL A 169 -12.97 0.38 -1.70
CA VAL A 169 -11.55 0.14 -1.91
C VAL A 169 -11.28 -1.30 -2.29
N ARG A 170 -10.14 -1.54 -2.95
CA ARG A 170 -9.64 -2.87 -3.26
C ARG A 170 -8.17 -2.99 -2.92
N MET A 171 -7.80 -4.12 -2.34
CA MET A 171 -6.40 -4.45 -2.10
C MET A 171 -5.80 -4.98 -3.39
N MET A 172 -4.65 -4.42 -3.76
CA MET A 172 -3.75 -4.98 -4.75
C MET A 172 -2.47 -5.43 -4.05
N LEU A 173 -2.01 -6.64 -4.31
CA LEU A 173 -0.64 -7.04 -4.02
C LEU A 173 0.16 -7.03 -5.32
N ALA A 174 1.34 -6.43 -5.30
CA ALA A 174 2.16 -6.30 -6.50
C ALA A 174 3.64 -6.46 -6.20
N ASN A 175 4.37 -6.98 -7.19
CA ASN A 175 5.82 -6.90 -7.31
C ASN A 175 6.17 -6.55 -8.77
N ASP A 176 7.45 -6.61 -9.14
CA ASP A 176 7.91 -6.31 -10.50
C ASP A 176 7.36 -7.28 -11.57
N GLU A 177 7.00 -8.50 -11.18
CA GLU A 177 6.61 -9.57 -12.10
C GLU A 177 5.08 -9.74 -12.21
N LEU A 178 4.34 -9.46 -11.15
CA LEU A 178 2.92 -9.77 -11.06
C LEU A 178 2.17 -8.76 -10.19
N ARG A 179 0.94 -8.43 -10.61
CA ARG A 179 -0.02 -7.63 -9.84
C ARG A 179 -1.33 -8.40 -9.71
N THR A 180 -1.87 -8.47 -8.50
CA THR A 180 -3.15 -9.13 -8.23
C THR A 180 -4.09 -8.21 -7.45
N VAL A 181 -5.34 -8.08 -7.88
CA VAL A 181 -6.41 -7.34 -7.18
C VAL A 181 -7.45 -8.33 -6.69
N LEU A 182 -7.88 -8.18 -5.45
CA LEU A 182 -8.73 -9.16 -4.78
C LEU A 182 -10.19 -8.70 -4.70
N VAL A 183 -11.15 -9.57 -5.04
CA VAL A 183 -12.59 -9.30 -4.81
C VAL A 183 -12.90 -9.35 -3.32
N SER A 184 -12.39 -10.35 -2.60
CA SER A 184 -12.47 -10.44 -1.13
C SER A 184 -11.08 -10.55 -0.49
N ILE A 185 -10.97 -10.06 0.74
CA ILE A 185 -9.71 -10.03 1.51
C ILE A 185 -9.77 -10.95 2.74
N HIS A 186 -9.63 -10.42 3.95
CA HIS A 186 -9.60 -11.15 5.21
C HIS A 186 -10.99 -11.63 5.67
N VAL A 187 -11.52 -12.66 5.01
CA VAL A 187 -12.77 -13.35 5.40
C VAL A 187 -12.56 -14.86 5.40
N ALA A 188 -13.44 -15.63 6.04
CA ALA A 188 -13.39 -17.09 5.95
C ALA A 188 -13.59 -17.54 4.49
N LEU A 189 -12.97 -18.64 4.07
CA LEU A 189 -13.05 -19.09 2.67
C LEU A 189 -14.49 -19.30 2.18
N ARG A 190 -15.38 -19.81 3.02
CA ARG A 190 -16.81 -19.94 2.70
C ARG A 190 -17.47 -18.59 2.41
N ASP A 191 -17.11 -17.55 3.16
CA ASP A 191 -17.66 -16.20 3.01
C ASP A 191 -17.05 -15.53 1.77
N ALA A 192 -15.78 -15.85 1.44
CA ALA A 192 -15.13 -15.40 0.22
C ALA A 192 -15.87 -15.90 -1.03
N ILE A 193 -16.28 -17.18 -1.04
CA ILE A 193 -17.09 -17.77 -2.10
C ILE A 193 -18.41 -16.99 -2.26
N THR A 194 -19.14 -16.77 -1.15
CA THR A 194 -20.40 -16.01 -1.16
C THR A 194 -20.22 -14.54 -1.56
N ALA A 195 -19.06 -13.95 -1.31
CA ALA A 195 -18.75 -12.57 -1.67
C ALA A 195 -18.55 -12.35 -3.18
N VAL A 196 -18.38 -13.43 -3.96
CA VAL A 196 -18.31 -13.34 -5.43
C VAL A 196 -19.72 -13.16 -5.98
N THR A 197 -20.06 -11.90 -6.25
CA THR A 197 -21.31 -11.50 -6.88
C THR A 197 -20.99 -10.70 -8.14
N GLN A 198 -21.96 -10.56 -9.03
CA GLN A 198 -21.72 -9.85 -10.30
C GLN A 198 -21.31 -8.40 -10.01
N ASP A 199 -21.98 -7.78 -9.04
CA ASP A 199 -21.69 -6.42 -8.58
C ASP A 199 -20.30 -6.31 -7.94
N SER A 200 -19.89 -7.28 -7.10
CA SER A 200 -18.59 -7.21 -6.43
C SER A 200 -17.44 -7.38 -7.43
N VAL A 201 -17.59 -8.27 -8.42
CA VAL A 201 -16.62 -8.46 -9.51
C VAL A 201 -16.57 -7.22 -10.41
N LEU A 202 -17.72 -6.71 -10.85
CA LEU A 202 -17.80 -5.53 -11.70
C LEU A 202 -17.24 -4.27 -11.01
N GLN A 203 -17.56 -4.07 -9.73
CA GLN A 203 -16.98 -2.98 -8.93
C GLN A 203 -15.45 -3.11 -8.84
N THR A 204 -14.94 -4.33 -8.65
CA THR A 204 -13.50 -4.60 -8.61
C THR A 204 -12.84 -4.29 -9.96
N LEU A 205 -13.47 -4.67 -11.08
CA LEU A 205 -12.99 -4.35 -12.43
C LEU A 205 -12.92 -2.83 -12.67
N ARG A 206 -13.98 -2.10 -12.31
CA ARG A 206 -14.04 -0.62 -12.45
C ARG A 206 -12.96 0.07 -11.61
N ILE A 207 -12.80 -0.33 -10.34
CA ILE A 207 -11.77 0.23 -9.46
C ILE A 207 -10.37 -0.05 -10.00
N THR A 208 -10.12 -1.29 -10.45
CA THR A 208 -8.84 -1.71 -11.01
C THR A 208 -8.50 -0.93 -12.28
N HIS A 209 -9.46 -0.86 -13.21
CA HIS A 209 -9.34 -0.09 -14.44
C HIS A 209 -9.01 1.37 -14.12
N ALA A 210 -9.81 2.04 -13.30
CA ALA A 210 -9.61 3.45 -12.99
C ALA A 210 -8.25 3.72 -12.33
N ALA A 211 -7.81 2.87 -11.40
CA ALA A 211 -6.54 3.06 -10.70
C ALA A 211 -5.33 2.83 -11.62
N LEU A 212 -5.30 1.72 -12.37
CA LEU A 212 -4.16 1.40 -13.22
C LEU A 212 -4.14 2.22 -14.51
N SER A 213 -5.29 2.65 -15.04
CA SER A 213 -5.33 3.59 -16.17
C SER A 213 -4.58 4.88 -15.87
N ARG A 214 -4.73 5.41 -14.65
CA ARG A 214 -3.99 6.62 -14.21
C ARG A 214 -2.49 6.39 -14.16
N SER A 215 -2.05 5.25 -13.63
CA SER A 215 -0.62 4.95 -13.48
C SER A 215 0.06 4.56 -14.80
N LEU A 216 -0.62 3.81 -15.66
CA LEU A 216 -0.08 3.31 -16.92
C LEU A 216 -0.20 4.34 -18.06
N GLY A 217 -1.09 5.32 -17.95
CA GLY A 217 -1.40 6.27 -19.02
C GLY A 217 -2.19 5.66 -20.19
N ARG A 218 -2.68 4.43 -20.03
CA ARG A 218 -3.52 3.69 -20.99
C ARG A 218 -4.44 2.73 -20.24
N ALA A 219 -5.48 2.22 -20.90
CA ALA A 219 -6.29 1.14 -20.33
C ALA A 219 -5.42 -0.09 -19.96
N PRO A 220 -5.55 -0.64 -18.74
CA PRO A 220 -4.88 -1.88 -18.35
C PRO A 220 -5.58 -3.08 -18.99
N ARG A 221 -4.79 -4.09 -19.39
CA ARG A 221 -5.28 -5.43 -19.73
C ARG A 221 -5.51 -6.20 -18.44
N ILE A 222 -6.76 -6.52 -18.12
CA ILE A 222 -7.15 -7.19 -16.88
C ILE A 222 -7.49 -8.65 -17.18
N GLY A 223 -6.70 -9.57 -16.64
CA GLY A 223 -7.05 -10.99 -16.62
C GLY A 223 -7.94 -11.30 -15.42
N VAL A 224 -9.05 -12.03 -15.62
CA VAL A 224 -9.97 -12.41 -14.55
C VAL A 224 -9.86 -13.90 -14.29
N ALA A 225 -9.48 -14.27 -13.06
CA ALA A 225 -9.46 -15.67 -12.63
C ALA A 225 -10.90 -16.20 -12.42
N GLY A 226 -11.13 -17.48 -12.66
CA GLY A 226 -12.32 -18.17 -12.16
C GLY A 226 -12.29 -18.26 -10.64
N LEU A 227 -13.44 -18.51 -10.02
CA LEU A 227 -13.54 -18.90 -8.62
C LEU A 227 -13.16 -20.37 -8.45
N ASN A 228 -13.70 -21.21 -9.33
CA ASN A 228 -13.56 -22.66 -9.33
C ASN A 228 -12.31 -23.11 -10.09
N PRO A 229 -11.76 -24.29 -9.78
CA PRO A 229 -10.71 -24.90 -10.59
C PRO A 229 -11.18 -25.04 -12.04
N HIS A 230 -10.26 -24.92 -12.99
CA HIS A 230 -10.57 -24.93 -14.43
C HIS A 230 -11.63 -23.90 -14.87
N ALA A 231 -11.85 -22.85 -14.07
CA ALA A 231 -12.93 -21.88 -14.29
C ALA A 231 -14.31 -22.56 -14.47
N GLY A 232 -14.59 -23.56 -13.62
CA GLY A 232 -15.88 -24.23 -13.55
C GLY A 232 -16.08 -25.35 -14.58
N GLU A 233 -15.17 -25.52 -15.55
CA GLU A 233 -15.23 -26.58 -16.59
C GLU A 233 -16.62 -26.68 -17.24
N GLY A 234 -17.10 -25.57 -17.82
CA GLY A 234 -18.42 -25.52 -18.46
C GLY A 234 -19.62 -25.70 -17.53
N GLY A 235 -19.43 -25.56 -16.21
CA GLY A 235 -20.46 -25.77 -15.20
C GLY A 235 -20.31 -27.05 -14.38
N LEU A 236 -19.34 -27.92 -14.73
CA LEU A 236 -19.13 -29.20 -14.06
C LEU A 236 -18.56 -29.04 -12.64
N PHE A 237 -17.71 -28.03 -12.41
CA PHE A 237 -17.06 -27.77 -11.12
C PHE A 237 -17.61 -26.55 -10.38
N GLY A 238 -18.80 -26.09 -10.75
CA GLY A 238 -19.42 -24.89 -10.23
C GLY A 238 -19.94 -24.01 -11.36
N ARG A 239 -20.88 -23.11 -11.05
CA ARG A 239 -21.61 -22.31 -12.04
C ARG A 239 -21.38 -20.80 -11.89
N GLU A 240 -20.62 -20.39 -10.87
CA GLU A 240 -20.30 -19.01 -10.56
C GLU A 240 -19.59 -18.31 -11.74
N GLU A 241 -18.77 -19.02 -12.51
CA GLU A 241 -18.18 -18.47 -13.73
C GLU A 241 -19.21 -18.08 -14.77
N LEU A 242 -20.21 -18.94 -15.01
CA LEU A 242 -21.25 -18.74 -16.02
C LEU A 242 -22.28 -17.70 -15.59
N GLU A 243 -22.67 -17.74 -14.31
CA GLU A 243 -23.80 -16.97 -13.78
C GLU A 243 -23.40 -15.63 -13.19
N ILE A 244 -22.12 -15.47 -12.80
CA ILE A 244 -21.65 -14.31 -12.04
C ILE A 244 -20.47 -13.63 -12.73
N ILE A 245 -19.37 -14.37 -12.96
CA ILE A 245 -18.09 -13.77 -13.38
C ILE A 245 -18.11 -13.38 -14.86
N ALA A 246 -18.52 -14.29 -15.77
CA ALA A 246 -18.59 -14.00 -17.20
C ALA A 246 -19.60 -12.86 -17.53
N PRO A 247 -20.77 -12.77 -16.89
CA PRO A 247 -21.65 -11.60 -16.99
C PRO A 247 -20.98 -10.31 -16.53
N ALA A 248 -20.26 -10.32 -15.40
CA ALA A 248 -19.53 -9.15 -14.91
C ALA A 248 -18.43 -8.69 -15.89
N VAL A 249 -17.68 -9.64 -16.47
CA VAL A 249 -16.64 -9.36 -17.49
C VAL A 249 -17.28 -8.78 -18.76
N THR A 250 -18.40 -9.36 -19.22
CA THR A 250 -19.13 -8.86 -20.39
C THR A 250 -19.61 -7.43 -20.17
N GLN A 251 -20.16 -7.14 -18.99
CA GLN A 251 -20.59 -5.80 -18.63
C GLN A 251 -19.40 -4.82 -18.52
N ALA A 252 -18.29 -5.23 -17.92
CA ALA A 252 -17.09 -4.39 -17.87
C ALA A 252 -16.58 -4.05 -19.28
N ARG A 253 -16.60 -5.01 -20.21
CA ARG A 253 -16.20 -4.80 -21.60
C ARG A 253 -17.15 -3.84 -22.34
N SER A 254 -18.45 -3.89 -22.07
CA SER A 254 -19.41 -2.92 -22.65
C SER A 254 -19.16 -1.50 -22.14
N GLU A 255 -18.53 -1.35 -20.98
CA GLU A 255 -18.07 -0.08 -20.40
C GLU A 255 -16.66 0.35 -20.89
N GLY A 256 -16.06 -0.38 -21.82
CA GLY A 256 -14.74 -0.08 -22.38
C GLY A 256 -13.57 -0.56 -21.52
N ILE A 257 -13.82 -1.42 -20.53
CA ILE A 257 -12.75 -2.05 -19.73
C ILE A 257 -12.20 -3.25 -20.50
N ASP A 258 -10.88 -3.28 -20.69
CA ASP A 258 -10.15 -4.36 -21.37
C ASP A 258 -9.96 -5.58 -20.44
N ALA A 259 -11.08 -6.23 -20.11
CA ALA A 259 -11.15 -7.38 -19.23
C ALA A 259 -11.33 -8.69 -20.01
N HIS A 260 -10.57 -9.73 -19.64
CA HIS A 260 -10.60 -11.04 -20.27
C HIS A 260 -10.76 -12.16 -19.24
N GLY A 261 -11.55 -13.17 -19.57
CA GLY A 261 -11.79 -14.34 -18.72
C GLY A 261 -13.28 -14.68 -18.60
N PRO A 262 -13.68 -15.47 -17.58
CA PRO A 262 -12.81 -16.06 -16.56
C PRO A 262 -11.83 -17.09 -17.14
N PHE A 263 -10.61 -17.14 -16.60
CA PHE A 263 -9.61 -18.15 -16.93
C PHE A 263 -9.33 -19.06 -15.73
N ALA A 264 -8.86 -20.28 -15.98
CA ALA A 264 -8.40 -21.18 -14.94
C ALA A 264 -7.32 -20.49 -14.05
N PRO A 265 -7.50 -20.46 -12.71
CA PRO A 265 -6.61 -19.72 -11.82
C PRO A 265 -5.15 -20.17 -11.88
N ASP A 266 -4.89 -21.48 -11.99
CA ASP A 266 -3.55 -22.04 -12.11
C ASP A 266 -2.80 -21.58 -13.38
N THR A 267 -3.54 -21.28 -14.46
CA THR A 267 -2.99 -20.89 -15.75
C THR A 267 -2.82 -19.38 -15.89
N ILE A 268 -3.75 -18.58 -15.36
CA ILE A 268 -3.77 -17.14 -15.60
C ILE A 268 -2.57 -16.42 -14.97
N PHE A 269 -2.12 -16.83 -13.78
CA PHE A 269 -0.95 -16.21 -13.14
C PHE A 269 0.34 -16.47 -13.92
N MET A 270 0.48 -17.64 -14.54
CA MET A 270 1.62 -17.93 -15.44
C MET A 270 1.60 -17.03 -16.69
N ARG A 271 0.42 -16.76 -17.24
CA ARG A 271 0.24 -15.88 -18.42
C ARG A 271 0.48 -14.41 -18.08
N ALA A 272 0.07 -13.99 -16.88
CA ALA A 272 0.24 -12.61 -16.41
C ALA A 272 1.65 -12.29 -15.94
N ARG A 273 2.43 -13.29 -15.51
CA ARG A 273 3.81 -13.10 -15.05
C ARG A 273 4.66 -12.44 -16.12
N SER A 274 5.22 -11.28 -15.79
CA SER A 274 6.19 -10.56 -16.60
C SER A 274 7.60 -10.85 -16.10
N THR A 275 8.51 -11.19 -17.01
CA THR A 275 9.94 -11.38 -16.72
C THR A 275 10.77 -10.47 -17.63
N PRO A 276 12.08 -10.28 -17.37
CA PRO A 276 12.93 -9.50 -18.26
C PRO A 276 12.96 -10.01 -19.71
N GLN A 277 12.65 -11.29 -19.94
CA GLN A 277 12.66 -11.93 -21.25
C GLN A 277 11.28 -11.98 -21.91
N ARG A 278 10.20 -11.88 -21.12
CA ARG A 278 8.83 -12.07 -21.61
C ARG A 278 7.88 -11.13 -20.87
N ALA A 279 7.25 -10.23 -21.63
CA ALA A 279 6.14 -9.44 -21.10
C ALA A 279 4.94 -10.32 -20.77
N GLY A 280 4.29 -10.04 -19.64
CA GLY A 280 3.02 -10.65 -19.27
C GLY A 280 1.89 -10.30 -20.25
N GLU A 281 0.97 -11.24 -20.45
CA GLU A 281 -0.21 -11.04 -21.28
C GLU A 281 -1.17 -10.01 -20.67
N PHE A 282 -1.24 -9.98 -19.34
CA PHE A 282 -2.09 -9.07 -18.56
C PHE A 282 -1.25 -8.14 -17.71
N ASP A 283 -1.71 -6.90 -17.51
CA ASP A 283 -1.04 -5.95 -16.62
C ASP A 283 -1.37 -6.21 -15.14
N VAL A 284 -2.48 -6.92 -14.89
CA VAL A 284 -3.00 -7.29 -13.57
C VAL A 284 -3.94 -8.49 -13.68
N VAL A 285 -3.97 -9.32 -12.64
CA VAL A 285 -4.98 -10.37 -12.47
C VAL A 285 -5.97 -9.99 -11.39
N LEU A 286 -7.26 -10.08 -11.68
CA LEU A 286 -8.33 -10.01 -10.70
C LEU A 286 -8.58 -11.42 -10.15
N ALA A 287 -8.30 -11.61 -8.87
CA ALA A 287 -8.49 -12.85 -8.13
C ALA A 287 -9.74 -12.76 -7.23
N MET A 288 -10.45 -13.87 -7.10
CA MET A 288 -11.73 -13.93 -6.39
C MET A 288 -11.55 -13.87 -4.88
N TYR A 289 -10.44 -14.37 -4.34
CA TYR A 289 -10.17 -14.38 -2.91
C TYR A 289 -8.68 -14.23 -2.59
N HIS A 290 -8.40 -13.93 -1.32
CA HIS A 290 -7.07 -13.60 -0.81
C HIS A 290 -5.98 -14.59 -1.24
N ASP A 291 -6.09 -15.86 -0.85
CA ASP A 291 -5.03 -16.84 -1.09
C ASP A 291 -4.83 -17.16 -2.58
N GLN A 292 -5.89 -17.04 -3.40
CA GLN A 292 -5.80 -17.19 -4.86
C GLN A 292 -4.85 -16.17 -5.47
N GLY A 293 -4.91 -14.91 -5.02
CA GLY A 293 -4.11 -13.82 -5.57
C GLY A 293 -2.76 -13.61 -4.88
N LEU A 294 -2.63 -13.98 -3.60
CA LEU A 294 -1.42 -13.72 -2.82
C LEU A 294 -0.35 -14.79 -2.97
N ILE A 295 -0.75 -16.06 -3.02
CA ILE A 295 0.21 -17.18 -3.18
C ILE A 295 1.10 -16.97 -4.42
N PRO A 296 0.56 -16.66 -5.62
CA PRO A 296 1.39 -16.47 -6.80
C PRO A 296 2.39 -15.31 -6.67
N VAL A 297 2.00 -14.20 -6.03
CA VAL A 297 2.87 -13.04 -5.86
C VAL A 297 3.97 -13.33 -4.83
N LYS A 298 3.62 -13.91 -3.68
CA LYS A 298 4.57 -14.21 -2.60
C LYS A 298 5.55 -15.31 -2.99
N TYR A 299 5.12 -16.30 -3.75
CA TYR A 299 5.99 -17.38 -4.21
C TYR A 299 7.12 -16.88 -5.13
N LEU A 300 6.89 -15.79 -5.87
CA LEU A 300 7.89 -15.15 -6.74
C LEU A 300 8.86 -14.23 -5.99
N GLY A 301 8.62 -13.96 -4.70
CA GLY A 301 9.49 -13.13 -3.87
C GLY A 301 8.75 -12.54 -2.69
N VAL A 302 8.82 -13.23 -1.55
CA VAL A 302 8.11 -12.87 -0.31
C VAL A 302 8.45 -11.43 0.13
N ASP A 303 9.73 -11.05 0.01
CA ASP A 303 10.24 -9.77 0.51
C ASP A 303 9.92 -8.57 -0.40
N LYS A 304 9.41 -8.82 -1.61
CA LYS A 304 9.11 -7.78 -2.62
C LYS A 304 7.62 -7.48 -2.77
N GLY A 305 6.75 -8.17 -2.03
CA GLY A 305 5.32 -7.90 -2.04
C GLY A 305 5.01 -6.52 -1.50
N VAL A 306 4.36 -5.67 -2.31
CA VAL A 306 3.87 -4.35 -1.91
C VAL A 306 2.35 -4.36 -1.93
N ASN A 307 1.76 -3.96 -0.81
CA ASN A 307 0.32 -3.76 -0.70
C ASN A 307 -0.04 -2.35 -1.18
N VAL A 308 -1.01 -2.25 -2.10
CA VAL A 308 -1.53 -1.00 -2.66
C VAL A 308 -3.04 -0.94 -2.43
N THR A 309 -3.53 0.20 -1.98
CA THR A 309 -4.97 0.44 -1.80
C THR A 309 -5.54 1.16 -3.00
N LEU A 310 -6.33 0.45 -3.82
CA LEU A 310 -7.04 1.00 -4.96
C LEU A 310 -8.41 1.56 -4.55
N GLY A 311 -8.97 2.44 -5.38
CA GLY A 311 -10.29 3.06 -5.18
C GLY A 311 -10.24 4.41 -4.50
N LEU A 312 -9.15 4.73 -3.80
CA LEU A 312 -8.95 6.04 -3.19
C LEU A 312 -8.51 7.09 -4.23
N PRO A 313 -8.87 8.37 -4.04
CA PRO A 313 -8.36 9.50 -4.84
C PRO A 313 -6.96 9.94 -4.40
N LEU A 314 -6.14 8.98 -3.97
CA LEU A 314 -4.74 9.15 -3.57
C LEU A 314 -3.96 7.87 -3.92
N VAL A 315 -2.63 7.97 -4.01
CA VAL A 315 -1.77 6.79 -4.13
C VAL A 315 -1.26 6.41 -2.74
N ARG A 316 -1.52 5.16 -2.32
CA ARG A 316 -0.97 4.59 -1.09
C ARG A 316 -0.34 3.24 -1.32
N THR A 317 0.89 3.07 -0.84
CA THR A 317 1.60 1.78 -0.77
C THR A 317 2.00 1.45 0.66
N SER A 318 2.31 0.17 0.92
CA SER A 318 2.67 -0.36 2.23
C SER A 318 3.53 -1.61 2.07
N PRO A 319 4.46 -1.87 2.99
CA PRO A 319 5.05 -3.20 3.12
C PRO A 319 3.96 -4.22 3.51
N ASP A 320 4.25 -5.51 3.28
CA ASP A 320 3.32 -6.62 3.49
C ASP A 320 3.55 -7.38 4.82
N HIS A 321 4.19 -6.73 5.79
CA HIS A 321 4.42 -7.27 7.13
C HIS A 321 3.85 -6.38 8.24
N GLY A 322 3.70 -6.96 9.43
CA GLY A 322 3.19 -6.27 10.63
C GLY A 322 4.24 -5.46 11.39
N THR A 323 3.92 -5.13 12.64
CA THR A 323 4.77 -4.33 13.53
C THR A 323 5.91 -5.09 14.20
N ALA A 324 5.90 -6.42 14.14
CA ALA A 324 6.96 -7.32 14.65
C ALA A 324 7.53 -6.88 16.02
N PHE A 325 6.64 -6.81 17.02
CA PHE A 325 6.94 -6.33 18.37
C PHE A 325 8.07 -7.10 19.06
N ASP A 326 8.23 -8.38 18.73
CA ASP A 326 9.28 -9.27 19.22
C ASP A 326 10.70 -8.84 18.84
N ILE A 327 10.87 -8.13 17.72
CA ILE A 327 12.16 -7.64 17.22
C ILE A 327 12.30 -6.11 17.25
N ALA A 328 11.27 -5.39 17.74
CA ALA A 328 11.26 -3.94 17.77
C ALA A 328 12.44 -3.35 18.57
N GLY A 329 13.19 -2.43 17.94
CA GLY A 329 14.32 -1.76 18.58
C GLY A 329 15.62 -2.57 18.61
N GLN A 330 15.63 -3.79 18.06
CA GLN A 330 16.83 -4.63 18.00
C GLN A 330 17.75 -4.28 16.83
N GLY A 331 17.30 -3.48 15.87
CA GLY A 331 18.12 -3.12 14.71
C GLY A 331 18.24 -4.26 13.68
N THR A 332 17.38 -5.29 13.75
CA THR A 332 17.43 -6.50 12.91
C THR A 332 16.33 -6.58 11.84
N ALA A 333 15.29 -5.75 11.89
CA ALA A 333 14.19 -5.77 10.91
C ALA A 333 14.65 -5.43 9.48
N ASP A 334 14.14 -6.13 8.47
CA ASP A 334 14.45 -5.83 7.06
C ASP A 334 13.65 -4.62 6.57
N ALA A 335 14.30 -3.72 5.84
CA ALA A 335 13.67 -2.54 5.24
C ALA A 335 13.32 -2.72 3.76
N GLU A 336 13.69 -3.83 3.11
CA GLU A 336 13.53 -3.99 1.66
C GLU A 336 12.06 -3.84 1.22
N SER A 337 11.10 -4.43 1.94
CA SER A 337 9.67 -4.30 1.61
C SER A 337 9.18 -2.83 1.66
N LEU A 338 9.71 -2.01 2.58
CA LEU A 338 9.41 -0.57 2.61
C LEU A 338 10.06 0.16 1.43
N ILE A 339 11.30 -0.19 1.08
CA ILE A 339 12.01 0.39 -0.07
C ILE A 339 11.25 0.07 -1.36
N GLU A 340 10.77 -1.16 -1.53
CA GLU A 340 9.90 -1.56 -2.65
C GLU A 340 8.58 -0.79 -2.64
N ALA A 341 7.97 -0.58 -1.47
CA ALA A 341 6.76 0.23 -1.35
C ALA A 341 7.00 1.68 -1.82
N VAL A 342 8.16 2.27 -1.54
CA VAL A 342 8.57 3.59 -2.03
C VAL A 342 8.79 3.57 -3.55
N ARG A 343 9.49 2.56 -4.10
CA ARG A 343 9.67 2.40 -5.55
C ARG A 343 8.33 2.35 -6.27
N MET A 344 7.40 1.53 -5.77
CA MET A 344 6.08 1.39 -6.33
C MET A 344 5.25 2.67 -6.21
N ALA A 345 5.29 3.35 -5.06
CA ALA A 345 4.60 4.64 -4.89
C ALA A 345 5.06 5.66 -5.94
N ARG A 346 6.37 5.73 -6.21
CA ARG A 346 6.90 6.60 -7.28
C ARG A 346 6.37 6.23 -8.65
N GLN A 347 6.32 4.94 -8.98
CA GLN A 347 5.80 4.48 -10.27
C GLN A 347 4.33 4.84 -10.44
N LEU A 348 3.52 4.61 -9.40
CA LEU A 348 2.09 4.89 -9.39
C LEU A 348 1.78 6.39 -9.39
N ALA A 349 2.65 7.21 -8.81
CA ALA A 349 2.48 8.66 -8.69
C ALA A 349 3.06 9.48 -9.86
N ARG A 350 3.67 8.85 -10.89
CA ARG A 350 4.28 9.60 -12.01
C ARG A 350 3.20 10.43 -12.71
N PRO A 351 3.32 11.78 -12.75
CA PRO A 351 2.43 12.61 -13.55
C PRO A 351 2.66 12.32 -15.05
N ARG A 352 1.62 12.54 -15.86
CA ARG A 352 1.64 12.42 -17.32
C ARG A 352 2.95 12.96 -17.90
N THR A 353 3.69 12.13 -18.61
CA THR A 353 4.39 12.63 -19.80
C THR A 353 3.33 12.61 -20.89
N SER A 354 2.72 13.76 -21.19
CA SER A 354 1.94 13.86 -22.43
C SER A 354 2.91 13.62 -23.59
N PRO A 355 2.55 12.83 -24.61
CA PRO A 355 3.32 12.78 -25.85
C PRO A 355 3.39 14.16 -26.52
#